data_AF-A0AAV4VTB7-F1
#
_entry.id   AF-A0AAV4VTB7-F1
#
_cell.length_a   1.000
_cell.length_b   1.000
_cell.length_c   1.000
_cell.angle_alpha   90.00
_cell.angle_beta   90.00
_cell.angle_gamma   90.00
#
_symmetry.space_group_name_H-M   'P 1'
#
loop_
_entity.id
_entity.type
_entity.pdbx_description
1 polymer ?
#
loop_
_entity_poly.entity_id
_entity_poly.type
_entity_poly.pdbx_seq_one_letter_code
_entity_poly.pdbx_strand_id
1 'polypeptide(L)' 'MGFNTEFKGKSFTLTITLSTSPPQVATYVKAIKVTVDGPREPRKVYSITISKSLPMDLLVVRPTSDDGVGFVPN' A
#
# COMPACT_ATOMS: atom_id res chain seq x y z
N MET A 1 19.84 -7.51 8.69
CA MET A 1 20.36 -6.55 7.68
C MET A 1 19.20 -6.23 6.74
N GLY A 2 18.47 -5.15 7.02
CA GLY A 2 17.29 -4.80 6.23
C GLY A 2 17.71 -4.22 4.89
N PHE A 3 17.27 -4.83 3.79
CA PHE A 3 17.36 -4.19 2.47
C PHE A 3 16.44 -2.97 2.51
N ASN A 4 17.00 -1.81 2.84
CA ASN A 4 16.30 -0.54 2.74
C ASN A 4 15.79 -0.41 1.29
N THR A 5 14.49 -0.26 1.09
CA THR A 5 13.88 -0.14 -0.24
C THR A 5 14.22 1.24 -0.82
N GLU A 6 15.44 1.39 -1.31
CA GLU A 6 16.03 2.63 -1.84
C GLU A 6 15.32 3.15 -3.12
N PHE A 7 14.28 2.44 -3.56
CA PHE A 7 13.49 2.71 -4.75
C PHE A 7 12.21 3.51 -4.49
N LYS A 8 11.87 3.82 -3.22
CA LYS A 8 10.66 4.61 -2.91
C LYS A 8 10.81 6.03 -3.48
N GLY A 9 10.01 6.34 -4.51
CA GLY A 9 10.01 7.65 -5.19
C GLY A 9 10.85 7.72 -6.48
N LYS A 10 11.51 6.64 -6.89
CA LYS A 10 12.25 6.54 -8.16
C LYS A 10 11.41 5.83 -9.22
N SER A 11 11.53 6.22 -10.48
CA SER A 11 10.85 5.58 -11.62
C SER A 11 11.87 5.25 -12.71
N PHE A 12 11.63 4.17 -13.46
CA PHE A 12 12.41 3.82 -14.63
C PHE A 12 11.99 4.62 -15.85
N THR A 13 12.96 4.88 -16.73
CA THR A 13 12.74 5.41 -18.08
C THR A 13 12.81 4.25 -19.06
N LEU A 14 11.81 4.10 -19.91
CA LEU A 14 11.81 3.10 -20.98
C LEU A 14 12.35 3.73 -22.26
N THR A 15 13.25 3.02 -22.93
CA THR A 15 13.79 3.41 -24.23
C THR A 15 13.50 2.28 -25.21
N ILE A 16 12.76 2.60 -26.26
CA ILE A 16 12.42 1.68 -27.35
C ILE A 16 13.26 2.10 -28.55
N THR A 17 14.11 1.20 -29.04
CA THR A 17 14.95 1.42 -30.21
C THR A 17 14.38 0.61 -31.36
N LEU A 18 14.03 1.27 -32.46
CA LEU A 18 13.65 0.66 -33.71
C LEU A 18 14.88 0.58 -34.62
N SER A 19 15.27 -0.63 -34.99
CA SER A 19 16.43 -0.90 -35.86
C SER A 19 16.11 -0.69 -37.34
N THR A 20 15.57 0.48 -37.67
CA THR A 20 15.36 0.94 -39.06
C THR A 20 16.58 1.72 -39.57
N SER A 21 16.61 2.06 -40.85
CA SER A 21 17.59 2.97 -41.43
C SER A 21 16.89 4.25 -41.90
N PRO A 22 17.01 5.37 -41.17
CA PRO A 22 17.82 5.59 -39.97
C PRO A 22 17.21 4.98 -38.69
N PRO A 23 18.03 4.70 -37.65
CA PRO A 23 17.53 4.20 -36.38
C PRO A 23 16.64 5.23 -35.69
N GLN A 24 15.53 4.77 -35.10
CA GLN A 24 14.61 5.64 -34.36
C GLN A 24 14.59 5.23 -32.90
N VAL A 25 14.59 6.23 -32.00
CA VAL A 25 14.58 6.01 -30.55
C VAL A 25 13.40 6.77 -29.95
N ALA A 26 12.55 6.05 -29.25
CA ALA A 26 11.46 6.62 -28.46
C ALA A 26 11.77 6.44 -26.98
N THR A 27 11.66 7.52 -26.21
CA THR A 27 11.94 7.52 -24.76
C THR A 27 10.69 7.91 -23.99
N TYR A 28 10.30 7.07 -23.03
CA TYR A 28 9.22 7.37 -22.10
C TYR A 28 9.78 7.53 -20.68
N VAL A 29 9.85 8.78 -20.24
CA VAL A 29 10.44 9.17 -18.95
C VAL A 29 9.47 8.85 -17.82
N LYS A 30 10.00 8.32 -16.70
CA LYS A 30 9.20 7.91 -15.53
C LYS A 30 8.06 6.92 -15.85
N ALA A 31 8.30 6.05 -16.82
CA ALA A 31 7.33 5.09 -17.32
C ALA A 31 6.77 4.13 -16.27
N ILE A 32 7.59 3.68 -15.31
CA ILE A 32 7.15 2.72 -14.29
C ILE A 32 7.89 2.92 -12.96
N LYS A 33 7.13 2.82 -11.86
CA LYS A 33 7.68 2.71 -10.51
C LYS A 33 7.53 1.28 -10.05
N VAL A 34 8.64 0.59 -9.82
CA VAL A 34 8.66 -0.79 -9.35
C VAL A 34 8.70 -0.79 -7.82
N THR A 35 7.79 -1.54 -7.21
CA THR A 35 7.69 -1.70 -5.76
C THR A 35 7.31 -3.14 -5.46
N VAL A 36 7.75 -3.67 -4.31
CA VAL A 36 7.43 -5.05 -3.88
C VAL A 36 5.92 -5.30 -3.84
N ASP A 37 5.19 -4.38 -3.21
CA ASP A 37 3.75 -4.52 -2.97
C ASP A 37 2.86 -3.98 -4.11
N GLY A 38 3.44 -3.32 -5.11
CA GLY A 38 2.67 -2.56 -6.10
C GLY A 38 1.81 -1.43 -5.46
N PRO A 39 0.81 -0.91 -6.20
CA PRO A 39 -0.23 -0.06 -5.65
C PRO A 39 -1.03 -0.85 -4.61
N ARG A 40 -0.81 -0.55 -3.33
CA ARG A 40 -1.44 -1.27 -2.22
C ARG A 40 -2.38 -0.35 -1.47
N GLU A 41 -3.56 -0.86 -1.11
CA GLU A 41 -4.48 -0.19 -0.19
C GLU A 41 -3.77 0.13 1.14
N PRO A 42 -4.11 1.26 1.80
CA PRO A 42 -3.53 1.59 3.09
C PRO A 42 -3.77 0.45 4.07
N ARG A 43 -2.70 0.00 4.73
CA ARG A 43 -2.81 -1.08 5.71
C ARG A 43 -3.76 -0.62 6.82
N LYS A 44 -4.86 -1.35 7.01
CA LYS A 44 -5.81 -1.12 8.11
C LYS A 44 -5.04 -1.10 9.43
N VAL A 45 -5.08 0.03 10.12
CA VAL A 45 -4.56 0.17 11.47
C VAL A 45 -5.72 -0.14 12.39
N TYR A 46 -5.69 -1.30 13.07
CA TYR A 46 -6.65 -1.55 14.14
C TYR A 46 -6.28 -0.64 15.31
N SER A 47 -7.02 0.45 15.51
CA SER A 47 -6.90 1.27 16.71
C SER A 47 -7.52 0.50 17.88
N ILE A 48 -6.67 -0.07 18.73
CA ILE A 48 -7.12 -0.66 19.98
C ILE A 48 -7.57 0.51 20.86
N THR A 49 -8.88 0.78 20.90
CA THR A 49 -9.45 1.66 21.92
C THR A 49 -9.59 0.83 23.18
N ILE A 50 -8.62 0.95 24.08
CA ILE A 50 -8.73 0.37 25.42
C ILE A 50 -9.79 1.19 26.15
N SER A 51 -11.05 0.74 26.11
CA SER A 51 -12.06 1.22 27.06
C SER A 51 -11.53 0.90 28.45
N LYS A 52 -11.36 1.94 29.27
CA LYS A 52 -10.45 2.02 30.42
C LYS A 52 -10.78 1.09 31.62
N SER A 53 -11.49 -0.02 31.43
CA SER A 53 -12.00 -0.83 32.55
C SER A 53 -12.32 -2.30 32.27
N LEU A 54 -11.90 -2.91 31.14
CA LEU A 54 -12.09 -4.34 30.95
C LEU A 54 -10.82 -5.14 31.31
N PRO A 55 -10.95 -6.29 32.01
CA PRO A 55 -9.81 -7.11 32.41
C PRO A 55 -9.04 -7.63 31.18
N MET A 56 -7.71 -7.69 31.29
CA MET A 56 -6.78 -8.02 30.19
C MET A 56 -7.05 -9.37 29.50
N ASP A 57 -7.76 -10.30 30.17
CA ASP A 57 -8.06 -11.64 29.67
C ASP A 57 -9.23 -11.67 28.67
N LEU A 58 -9.99 -10.57 28.52
CA LEU A 58 -11.08 -10.42 27.56
C LEU A 58 -10.77 -9.34 26.52
N LEU A 59 -9.62 -9.44 25.85
CA LEU A 59 -9.37 -8.65 24.64
C LEU A 59 -10.20 -9.24 23.48
N VAL A 60 -11.50 -8.95 23.44
CA VAL A 60 -12.30 -9.19 22.24
C VAL A 60 -11.83 -8.18 21.20
N VAL A 61 -11.06 -8.64 20.22
CA VAL A 61 -10.74 -7.88 19.02
C VAL A 61 -12.05 -7.66 18.27
N ARG A 62 -12.70 -6.51 18.50
CA ARG A 62 -13.89 -6.11 17.74
C ARG A 62 -13.40 -5.39 16.47
N PRO A 63 -13.55 -5.98 15.27
CA PRO A 63 -13.35 -5.20 14.06
C PRO A 63 -14.40 -4.09 14.07
N THR A 64 -13.99 -2.83 14.02
CA THR A 64 -14.88 -1.72 13.67
C THR A 64 -15.25 -1.94 12.20
N SER A 65 -16.35 -2.64 11.96
CA SER A 65 -17.02 -2.65 10.67
C SER A 65 -17.58 -1.24 10.46
N ASP A 66 -17.07 -0.54 9.45
CA ASP A 66 -17.53 0.79 9.03
C ASP A 66 -18.96 0.75 8.40
N ASP A 67 -19.66 -0.36 8.53
CA ASP A 67 -21.02 -0.57 8.05
C ASP A 67 -21.96 -0.28 9.22
N GLY A 68 -22.42 0.97 9.34
CA GLY A 68 -23.18 1.51 10.47
C GLY A 68 -24.52 0.83 10.80
N VAL A 69 -24.49 -0.42 11.26
CA VAL A 69 -25.61 -1.09 11.92
C VAL A 69 -25.36 -1.03 13.42
N GLY A 70 -25.88 0.04 14.04
CA GLY A 70 -25.85 0.22 15.48
C GLY A 70 -26.62 -0.88 16.20
N PHE A 71 -26.06 -1.42 17.28
CA PHE A 71 -26.77 -2.29 18.21
C PHE A 71 -27.87 -1.49 18.94
N VAL A 72 -29.12 -1.93 18.84
CA VAL A 72 -30.22 -1.52 19.74
C VAL A 72 -30.21 -2.50 20.92
N PRO A 73 -29.88 -2.07 22.15
CA PRO A 73 -29.99 -2.94 23.30
C PRO A 73 -31.48 -3.15 23.67
N ASN A 74 -31.77 -4.33 24.21
CA ASN A 74 -33.04 -4.67 24.84
C ASN A 74 -33.03 -4.21 26.31
#